data_AF-A0AAW2F7S6-F1
#
_entry.id   AF-A0AAW2F7S6-F1
#
_cell.length_a   1.000
_cell.length_b   1.000
_cell.length_c   1.000
_cell.angle_alpha   90.00
_cell.angle_beta   90.00
_cell.angle_gamma   90.00
#
_symmetry.space_group_name_H-M   'P 1'
#
loop_
_entity.id
_entity.type
_entity.pdbx_description
1 polymer ?
#
loop_
_entity_poly.entity_id
_entity_poly.type
_entity_poly.pdbx_seq_one_letter_code
_entity_poly.pdbx_strand_id
1 'polypeptide(L)'
;MFSLISECADNLVQYMEKLADKQEPVECRELTAKYTTDVIGSCAFGIEMNALSNEDSEFRKMGRKAFTPTWIALLRIRLRQMFPWLYEISGYILPQTETTKFFIKVIVETMEYRETNNITRNDFIDMLRELKKNPDKLGNIEMTDSLLASQAFVFFLAGFETSSTTISNALYELALNQKIQDQLREEINEVYVKYNGDLKYDNIKKMDYLDKVFKETLRKYPPGTILMRESTSSYTFDAPKVNIPKGQKVFIPVYAIHRDPDIYPKPDVFDPERFNEEVVQKRHPLAFIPFGDGPRNCIGARFAVYQSKLGLVKILRHYRIEACEKTPIPYVNDPKAFILAPKGGLHLKIVKIDSQS
;
A
#
# COMPACT_ATOMS: atom_id res chain seq x y z
N MET A 1 -11.99 -2.24 12.72
CA MET A 1 -11.36 -1.66 11.51
C MET A 1 -12.17 -1.91 10.24
N PHE A 2 -12.65 -3.12 9.92
CA PHE A 2 -13.32 -3.37 8.62
C PHE A 2 -14.50 -2.41 8.33
N SER A 3 -15.34 -2.10 9.31
CA SER A 3 -16.42 -1.11 9.18
C SER A 3 -15.91 0.28 8.73
N LEU A 4 -14.80 0.76 9.30
CA LEU A 4 -14.18 2.03 8.93
C LEU A 4 -13.64 2.00 7.49
N ILE A 5 -13.04 0.87 7.07
CA ILE A 5 -12.60 0.70 5.69
C ILE A 5 -13.80 0.75 4.73
N SER A 6 -14.93 0.13 5.13
CA SER A 6 -16.18 0.15 4.34
C SER A 6 -16.73 1.57 4.22
N GLU A 7 -16.78 2.33 5.31
CA GLU A 7 -17.23 3.73 5.30
C GLU A 7 -16.37 4.59 4.36
N CYS A 8 -15.04 4.47 4.45
CA CYS A 8 -14.14 5.14 3.50
C CYS A 8 -14.38 4.70 2.04
N ALA A 9 -14.76 3.43 1.82
CA ALA A 9 -15.03 2.91 0.49
C ALA A 9 -16.39 3.38 -0.06
N ASP A 10 -17.37 3.61 0.81
CA ASP A 10 -18.63 4.26 0.44
C ASP A 10 -18.41 5.72 0.05
N ASN A 11 -17.56 6.44 0.80
CA ASN A 11 -17.13 7.80 0.45
C ASN A 11 -16.37 7.84 -0.89
N LEU A 12 -15.59 6.80 -1.20
CA LEU A 12 -14.93 6.66 -2.51
C LEU A 12 -15.96 6.56 -3.64
N VAL A 13 -17.02 5.76 -3.49
CA VAL A 13 -18.10 5.64 -4.50
C VAL A 13 -18.78 7.00 -4.71
N GLN A 14 -19.14 7.70 -3.63
CA GLN A 14 -19.74 9.03 -3.72
C GLN A 14 -18.82 10.06 -4.41
N TYR A 15 -17.50 9.97 -4.16
CA TYR A 15 -16.53 10.83 -4.84
C TYR A 15 -16.42 10.50 -6.33
N MET A 16 -16.42 9.22 -6.68
CA MET A 16 -16.36 8.75 -8.06
C MET A 16 -17.59 9.10 -8.87
N GLU A 17 -18.77 9.21 -8.24
CA GLU A 17 -19.98 9.69 -8.90
C GLU A 17 -19.76 11.07 -9.55
N LYS A 18 -19.17 12.00 -8.79
CA LYS A 18 -18.82 13.35 -9.28
C LYS A 18 -17.79 13.33 -10.39
N LEU A 19 -16.87 12.35 -10.38
CA LEU A 19 -15.84 12.21 -11.41
C LEU A 19 -16.42 11.60 -12.70
N ALA A 20 -17.28 10.60 -12.57
CA ALA A 20 -17.91 9.95 -13.70
C ALA A 20 -18.83 10.91 -14.48
N ASP A 21 -19.50 11.84 -13.79
CA ASP A 21 -20.34 12.87 -14.42
C ASP A 21 -19.55 13.84 -15.30
N LYS A 22 -18.26 14.05 -15.03
CA LYS A 22 -17.38 14.88 -15.86
C LYS A 22 -16.98 14.19 -17.17
N GLN A 23 -17.05 12.87 -17.23
CA GLN A 23 -16.60 12.05 -18.37
C GLN A 23 -15.15 12.28 -18.81
N GLU A 24 -14.32 12.84 -17.94
CA GLU A 24 -12.91 13.09 -18.19
C GLU A 24 -12.03 11.91 -17.73
N PRO A 25 -10.86 11.69 -18.35
CA PRO A 25 -9.88 10.74 -17.83
C PRO A 25 -9.47 11.07 -16.39
N VAL A 26 -9.56 10.09 -15.51
CA VAL A 26 -9.21 10.20 -14.10
C VAL A 26 -7.83 9.59 -13.86
N GLU A 27 -6.97 10.33 -13.16
CA GLU A 27 -5.72 9.79 -12.64
C GLU A 27 -6.01 8.85 -11.46
N CYS A 28 -6.04 7.55 -11.74
CA CYS A 28 -6.51 6.54 -10.79
C CYS A 28 -5.54 6.30 -9.62
N ARG A 29 -4.25 6.63 -9.77
CA ARG A 29 -3.30 6.53 -8.65
C ARG A 29 -3.63 7.57 -7.58
N GLU A 30 -4.00 8.79 -7.97
CA GLU A 30 -4.41 9.86 -7.06
C GLU A 30 -5.76 9.55 -6.42
N LEU A 31 -6.74 9.09 -7.20
CA LEU A 31 -8.04 8.65 -6.69
C LEU A 31 -7.88 7.60 -5.59
N THR A 32 -7.09 6.57 -5.85
CA THR A 32 -6.86 5.47 -4.90
C THR A 32 -5.93 5.88 -3.75
N ALA A 33 -5.02 6.83 -3.96
CA ALA A 33 -4.21 7.44 -2.90
C ALA A 33 -5.07 8.24 -1.92
N LYS A 34 -6.06 9.01 -2.39
CA LYS A 34 -7.03 9.69 -1.53
C LYS A 34 -7.82 8.70 -0.67
N TYR A 35 -8.37 7.66 -1.28
CA TYR A 35 -9.09 6.59 -0.57
C TYR A 35 -8.23 5.92 0.52
N THR A 36 -7.04 5.45 0.16
CA THR A 36 -6.17 4.73 1.09
C THR A 36 -5.59 5.64 2.18
N THR A 37 -5.45 6.95 1.91
CA THR A 37 -5.12 7.97 2.93
C THR A 37 -6.24 8.06 3.96
N ASP A 38 -7.50 8.16 3.54
CA ASP A 38 -8.64 8.19 4.45
C ASP A 38 -8.77 6.89 5.26
N VAL A 39 -8.52 5.73 4.62
CA VAL A 39 -8.54 4.42 5.29
C VAL A 39 -7.50 4.33 6.41
N ILE A 40 -6.23 4.68 6.14
CA ILE A 40 -5.20 4.63 7.18
C ILE A 40 -5.42 5.71 8.25
N GLY A 41 -5.92 6.89 7.86
CA GLY A 41 -6.33 7.97 8.76
C GLY A 41 -7.37 7.52 9.77
N SER A 42 -8.46 6.95 9.28
CA SER A 42 -9.55 6.47 10.13
C SER A 42 -9.16 5.25 10.97
N CYS A 43 -8.48 4.25 10.36
CA CYS A 43 -8.20 2.99 11.05
C CYS A 43 -7.03 3.05 12.04
N ALA A 44 -5.93 3.70 11.68
CA ALA A 44 -4.73 3.73 12.53
C ALA A 44 -4.72 4.95 13.45
N PHE A 45 -5.13 6.11 12.94
CA PHE A 45 -5.02 7.38 13.67
C PHE A 45 -6.33 7.83 14.31
N GLY A 46 -7.47 7.27 13.89
CA GLY A 46 -8.79 7.76 14.29
C GLY A 46 -8.97 9.24 13.95
N ILE A 47 -8.39 9.69 12.83
CA ILE A 47 -8.47 11.07 12.33
C ILE A 47 -9.16 11.04 10.97
N GLU A 48 -10.15 11.90 10.78
CA GLU A 48 -10.77 12.14 9.48
C GLU A 48 -9.84 12.99 8.62
N MET A 49 -9.10 12.35 7.71
CA MET A 49 -8.15 13.04 6.83
C MET A 49 -8.83 13.76 5.66
N ASN A 50 -10.07 13.38 5.33
CA ASN A 50 -10.91 14.01 4.32
C ASN A 50 -10.20 14.20 2.97
N ALA A 51 -9.33 13.27 2.59
CA ALA A 51 -8.53 13.34 1.37
C ALA A 51 -9.38 13.19 0.09
N LEU A 52 -10.50 12.45 0.16
CA LEU A 52 -11.47 12.37 -0.93
C LEU A 52 -12.29 13.67 -1.07
N SER A 53 -12.73 14.26 0.04
CA SER A 53 -13.64 15.42 0.05
C SER A 53 -12.92 16.76 -0.11
N ASN A 54 -11.67 16.87 0.35
CA ASN A 54 -10.87 18.09 0.30
C ASN A 54 -9.60 17.89 -0.53
N GLU A 55 -9.53 18.55 -1.69
CA GLU A 55 -8.34 18.51 -2.57
C GLU A 55 -7.10 19.12 -1.91
N ASP A 56 -7.29 19.99 -0.92
CA ASP A 56 -6.24 20.66 -0.17
C ASP A 56 -5.84 19.94 1.13
N SER A 57 -6.28 18.69 1.34
CA SER A 57 -5.96 17.91 2.55
C SER A 57 -4.46 17.96 2.87
N GLU A 58 -4.13 18.57 4.02
CA GLU A 58 -2.75 18.74 4.48
C GLU A 58 -2.07 17.38 4.69
N PHE A 59 -2.78 16.37 5.19
CA PHE A 59 -2.26 15.01 5.32
C PHE A 59 -1.86 14.41 3.97
N ARG A 60 -2.68 14.59 2.93
CA ARG A 60 -2.38 14.11 1.59
C ARG A 60 -1.15 14.82 1.01
N LYS A 61 -1.05 16.15 1.19
CA LYS A 61 0.10 16.96 0.77
C LYS A 61 1.39 16.53 1.47
N MET A 62 1.35 16.34 2.79
CA MET A 62 2.50 15.91 3.58
C MET A 62 2.91 14.47 3.27
N GLY A 63 1.94 13.57 3.06
CA GLY A 63 2.21 12.20 2.59
C GLY A 63 2.87 12.18 1.21
N ARG A 64 2.42 13.01 0.28
CA ARG A 64 3.04 13.14 -1.06
C ARG A 64 4.49 13.65 -0.94
N LYS A 65 4.71 14.70 -0.15
CA LYS A 65 6.05 15.26 0.11
C LYS A 65 7.03 14.22 0.68
N ALA A 66 6.55 13.24 1.45
CA ALA A 66 7.39 12.20 2.03
C ALA A 66 7.94 11.20 1.00
N PHE A 67 7.21 10.96 -0.10
CA PHE A 67 7.61 10.04 -1.18
C PHE A 67 8.27 10.73 -2.37
N THR A 68 8.19 12.06 -2.47
CA THR A 68 8.88 12.79 -3.54
C THR A 68 10.36 12.94 -3.21
N PRO A 69 11.26 12.41 -4.06
CA PRO A 69 12.70 12.54 -3.83
C PRO A 69 13.09 14.02 -3.95
N THR A 70 13.53 14.61 -2.84
CA THR A 70 14.12 15.96 -2.83
C THR A 70 15.64 15.86 -2.82
N TRP A 71 16.33 16.78 -3.47
CA TRP A 71 17.80 16.82 -3.47
C TRP A 71 18.38 16.89 -2.06
N ILE A 72 17.72 17.59 -1.14
CA ILE A 72 18.12 17.67 0.27
C ILE A 72 18.00 16.29 0.94
N ALA A 73 16.90 15.56 0.73
CA ALA A 73 16.74 14.21 1.28
C ALA A 73 17.76 13.23 0.70
N LEU A 74 18.01 13.29 -0.62
CA LEU A 74 19.02 12.47 -1.29
C LEU A 74 20.42 12.77 -0.76
N LEU A 75 20.77 14.05 -0.60
CA LEU A 75 22.05 14.45 -0.02
C LEU A 75 22.21 13.94 1.40
N ARG A 76 21.17 14.06 2.26
CA ARG A 76 21.18 13.51 3.62
C ARG A 76 21.40 12.00 3.64
N ILE A 77 20.72 11.25 2.79
CA ILE A 77 20.90 9.79 2.67
C ILE A 77 22.33 9.45 2.22
N ARG A 78 22.85 10.16 1.22
CA ARG A 78 24.22 9.94 0.72
C ARG A 78 25.28 10.27 1.76
N LEU A 79 25.14 11.39 2.47
CA LEU A 79 26.02 11.75 3.59
C LEU A 79 26.01 10.68 4.68
N ARG A 80 24.83 10.18 5.06
CA ARG A 80 24.70 9.10 6.05
C ARG A 80 25.37 7.80 5.58
N GLN A 81 25.28 7.48 4.29
CA GLN A 81 25.89 6.27 3.73
C GLN A 81 27.41 6.37 3.59
N MET A 82 27.92 7.54 3.20
CA MET A 82 29.36 7.74 2.96
C MET A 82 30.13 8.08 4.24
N PHE A 83 29.50 8.81 5.15
CA PHE A 83 30.12 9.32 6.39
C PHE A 83 29.21 9.07 7.60
N PRO A 84 28.95 7.80 7.97
CA PRO A 84 28.03 7.47 9.05
C PRO A 84 28.43 8.10 10.38
N TRP A 85 29.71 8.06 10.73
CA TRP A 85 30.24 8.65 11.98
C TRP A 85 30.02 10.18 12.05
N LEU A 86 30.23 10.89 10.93
CA LEU A 86 30.02 12.33 10.86
C LEU A 86 28.53 12.66 10.95
N TYR A 87 27.68 11.86 10.29
CA TYR A 87 26.24 12.02 10.34
C TYR A 87 25.67 11.74 11.73
N GLU A 88 26.25 10.82 12.50
CA GLU A 88 25.86 10.59 13.90
C GLU A 88 26.16 11.81 14.78
N ILE A 89 27.25 12.54 14.52
CA ILE A 89 27.59 13.77 15.23
C ILE A 89 26.72 14.94 14.76
N SER A 90 26.54 15.12 13.44
CA SER A 90 25.87 16.29 12.85
C SER A 90 24.36 16.12 12.67
N GLY A 91 23.85 14.89 12.65
CA GLY A 91 22.46 14.56 12.35
C GLY A 91 21.47 15.14 13.34
N TYR A 92 21.89 15.34 14.59
CA TYR A 92 21.13 16.04 15.64
C TYR A 92 21.02 17.55 15.41
N ILE A 93 21.94 18.14 14.65
CA ILE A 93 22.01 19.59 14.37
C ILE A 93 21.19 19.94 13.12
N LEU A 94 20.94 18.97 12.23
CA LEU A 94 20.17 19.21 11.01
C LEU A 94 18.70 19.50 11.34
N PRO A 95 18.13 20.60 10.81
CA PRO A 95 16.75 20.95 11.11
C PRO A 95 15.79 19.86 10.62
N GLN A 96 14.81 19.55 11.47
CA GLN A 96 13.68 18.70 11.12
C GLN A 96 12.95 19.26 9.91
N THR A 97 12.55 18.37 9.01
CA THR A 97 11.75 18.77 7.84
C THR A 97 10.35 19.22 8.27
N GLU A 98 9.70 20.03 7.45
CA GLU A 98 8.30 20.43 7.65
C GLU A 98 7.40 19.20 7.86
N THR A 99 7.59 18.15 7.06
CA THR A 99 6.89 16.86 7.19
C THR A 99 7.13 16.21 8.55
N THR A 100 8.39 16.18 9.03
CA THR A 100 8.72 15.65 10.36
C THR A 100 8.00 16.42 11.46
N LYS A 101 8.04 17.76 11.43
CA LYS A 101 7.38 18.60 12.43
C LYS A 101 5.87 18.40 12.43
N PHE A 102 5.26 18.35 11.25
CA PHE A 102 3.83 18.12 11.09
C PHE A 102 3.39 16.79 11.73
N PHE A 103 4.05 15.68 11.37
CA PHE A 103 3.66 14.37 11.90
C PHE A 103 3.93 14.22 13.39
N ILE A 104 5.05 14.76 13.90
CA ILE A 104 5.28 14.78 15.36
C ILE A 104 4.16 15.55 16.05
N LYS A 105 3.86 16.76 15.58
CA LYS A 105 2.82 17.62 16.16
C LYS A 105 1.47 16.90 16.18
N VAL A 106 0.99 16.42 15.03
CA VAL A 106 -0.31 15.74 14.90
C VAL A 106 -0.43 14.56 15.85
N ILE A 107 0.59 13.70 15.90
CA ILE A 107 0.53 12.46 16.69
C ILE A 107 0.55 12.78 18.18
N VAL A 108 1.42 13.69 18.62
CA VAL A 108 1.50 14.13 20.02
C VAL A 108 0.21 14.80 20.45
N GLU A 109 -0.28 15.79 19.69
CA GLU A 109 -1.53 16.49 20.00
C GLU A 109 -2.73 15.54 20.04
N THR A 110 -2.77 14.54 19.16
CA THR A 110 -3.85 13.52 19.17
C THR A 110 -3.77 12.64 20.41
N MET A 111 -2.57 12.21 20.82
CA MET A 111 -2.38 11.44 22.05
C MET A 111 -2.78 12.25 23.29
N GLU A 112 -2.34 13.50 23.38
CA GLU A 112 -2.64 14.42 24.48
C GLU A 112 -4.14 14.71 24.56
N TYR A 113 -4.76 15.08 23.43
CA TYR A 113 -6.19 15.35 23.36
C TYR A 113 -7.02 14.17 23.88
N ARG A 114 -6.69 12.94 23.46
CA ARG A 114 -7.41 11.74 23.93
C ARG A 114 -7.18 11.44 25.39
N GLU A 115 -5.99 11.73 25.92
CA GLU A 115 -5.69 11.59 27.34
C GLU A 115 -6.51 12.57 28.18
N THR A 116 -6.53 13.85 27.81
CA THR A 116 -7.28 14.88 28.53
C THR A 116 -8.80 14.65 28.47
N ASN A 117 -9.31 14.11 27.37
CA ASN A 117 -10.75 13.90 27.16
C ASN A 117 -11.23 12.48 27.48
N ASN A 118 -10.38 11.59 28.00
CA ASN A 118 -10.71 10.18 28.30
C ASN A 118 -11.32 9.41 27.11
N ILE A 119 -10.77 9.62 25.92
CA ILE A 119 -11.24 8.96 24.69
C ILE A 119 -10.40 7.70 24.43
N THR A 120 -11.07 6.59 24.14
CA THR A 120 -10.47 5.32 23.71
C THR A 120 -11.19 4.78 22.47
N ARG A 121 -10.44 4.51 21.41
CA ARG A 121 -10.88 3.97 20.12
C ARG A 121 -10.30 2.58 19.80
N ASN A 122 -9.32 2.10 20.57
CA ASN A 122 -8.61 0.83 20.37
C ASN A 122 -7.92 0.77 18.99
N ASP A 123 -7.28 1.87 18.61
CA ASP A 123 -6.51 2.00 17.37
C ASP A 123 -4.99 2.06 17.65
N PHE A 124 -4.20 2.39 16.61
CA PHE A 124 -2.75 2.45 16.74
C PHE A 124 -2.30 3.56 17.71
N ILE A 125 -3.00 4.69 17.75
CA ILE A 125 -2.69 5.79 18.69
C ILE A 125 -2.89 5.34 20.15
N ASP A 126 -3.96 4.61 20.44
CA ASP A 126 -4.17 4.11 21.80
C ASP A 126 -3.12 3.07 22.19
N MET A 127 -2.69 2.24 21.25
CA MET A 127 -1.56 1.33 21.47
C MET A 127 -0.27 2.10 21.81
N LEU A 128 0.02 3.19 21.09
CA LEU A 128 1.17 4.06 21.40
C LEU A 128 1.05 4.70 22.79
N ARG A 129 -0.15 5.13 23.20
CA ARG A 129 -0.42 5.67 24.55
C ARG A 129 -0.21 4.61 25.63
N GLU A 130 -0.69 3.39 25.42
CA GLU A 130 -0.50 2.28 26.35
C GLU A 130 0.99 1.92 26.51
N LEU A 131 1.75 1.92 25.41
CA LEU A 131 3.19 1.70 25.46
C LEU A 131 3.92 2.84 26.18
N LYS A 132 3.50 4.09 25.99
CA LYS A 132 4.04 5.25 26.72
C LYS A 132 3.78 5.15 28.22
N LYS A 133 2.63 4.63 28.64
CA LYS A 133 2.26 4.43 30.05
C LYS A 133 2.95 3.22 30.70
N ASN A 134 3.35 2.23 29.92
CA ASN A 134 3.94 0.97 30.40
C ASN A 134 5.31 0.70 29.75
N PRO A 135 6.32 1.55 30.01
CA PRO A 135 7.63 1.44 29.36
C PRO A 135 8.34 0.10 29.67
N ASP A 136 8.06 -0.51 30.81
CA ASP A 136 8.67 -1.78 31.26
C ASP A 136 8.46 -2.94 30.28
N LYS A 137 7.44 -2.89 29.42
CA LYS A 137 7.16 -3.92 28.40
C LYS A 137 8.16 -3.91 27.24
N LEU A 138 8.99 -2.88 27.10
CA LEU A 138 9.87 -2.64 25.94
C LEU A 138 11.37 -2.77 26.25
N GLY A 139 11.74 -3.21 27.46
CA GLY A 139 13.14 -3.33 27.88
C GLY A 139 13.83 -1.96 27.96
N ASN A 140 15.01 -1.83 27.37
CA ASN A 140 15.87 -0.63 27.48
C ASN A 140 15.55 0.47 26.43
N ILE A 141 14.34 0.52 25.87
CA ILE A 141 13.97 1.51 24.85
C ILE A 141 13.31 2.72 25.53
N GLU A 142 13.95 3.88 25.42
CA GLU A 142 13.36 5.15 25.91
C GLU A 142 12.19 5.59 25.02
N MET A 143 11.03 5.77 25.64
CA MET A 143 9.79 6.12 24.96
C MET A 143 9.65 7.64 24.77
N THR A 144 10.32 8.15 23.74
CA THR A 144 10.20 9.57 23.35
C THR A 144 9.01 9.80 22.43
N ASP A 145 8.45 11.01 22.46
CA ASP A 145 7.39 11.42 21.52
C ASP A 145 7.84 11.32 20.06
N SER A 146 9.11 11.58 19.80
CA SER A 146 9.71 11.41 18.48
C SER A 146 9.74 9.95 18.03
N LEU A 147 10.01 9.00 18.94
CA LEU A 147 9.96 7.57 18.64
C LEU A 147 8.52 7.14 18.28
N LEU A 148 7.55 7.50 19.11
CA LEU A 148 6.13 7.19 18.92
C LEU A 148 5.62 7.76 17.59
N ALA A 149 5.87 9.06 17.35
CA ALA A 149 5.52 9.73 16.11
C ALA A 149 6.21 9.11 14.89
N SER A 150 7.45 8.65 15.04
CA SER A 150 8.16 7.97 13.95
C SER A 150 7.51 6.64 13.58
N GLN A 151 7.07 5.83 14.57
CA GLN A 151 6.36 4.59 14.29
C GLN A 151 5.01 4.86 13.59
N ALA A 152 4.25 5.82 14.11
CA ALA A 152 3.03 6.32 13.46
C ALA A 152 3.26 6.75 12.02
N PHE A 153 4.28 7.55 11.77
CA PHE A 153 4.61 8.01 10.43
C PHE A 153 4.94 6.86 9.47
N VAL A 154 5.68 5.85 9.90
CA VAL A 154 5.97 4.66 9.07
C VAL A 154 4.69 3.90 8.70
N PHE A 155 3.78 3.70 9.66
CA PHE A 155 2.48 3.05 9.38
C PHE A 155 1.62 3.87 8.43
N PHE A 156 1.61 5.19 8.56
CA PHE A 156 0.92 6.09 7.64
C PHE A 156 1.44 5.90 6.21
N LEU A 157 2.74 6.08 5.99
CA LEU A 157 3.36 5.96 4.66
C LEU A 157 3.14 4.57 4.03
N ALA A 158 3.39 3.51 4.80
CA ALA A 158 3.22 2.15 4.32
C ALA A 158 1.76 1.82 3.98
N GLY A 159 0.82 2.39 4.74
CA GLY A 159 -0.61 2.10 4.65
C GLY A 159 -1.30 2.64 3.40
N PHE A 160 -0.90 3.81 2.88
CA PHE A 160 -1.57 4.43 1.73
C PHE A 160 -0.86 4.19 0.39
N GLU A 161 0.46 4.41 0.30
CA GLU A 161 1.16 4.50 -0.99
C GLU A 161 1.27 3.13 -1.69
N THR A 162 1.44 2.05 -0.91
CA THR A 162 1.53 0.67 -1.44
C THR A 162 0.17 0.15 -1.92
N SER A 163 -0.89 0.36 -1.13
CA SER A 163 -2.25 -0.06 -1.46
C SER A 163 -2.82 0.73 -2.63
N SER A 164 -2.62 2.04 -2.70
CA SER A 164 -3.07 2.86 -3.85
C SER A 164 -2.39 2.46 -5.16
N THR A 165 -1.09 2.18 -5.12
CA THR A 165 -0.36 1.62 -6.26
C THR A 165 -0.91 0.27 -6.68
N THR A 166 -1.25 -0.60 -5.72
CA THR A 166 -1.84 -1.92 -6.03
C THR A 166 -3.21 -1.78 -6.67
N ILE A 167 -4.12 -0.98 -6.07
CA ILE A 167 -5.48 -0.77 -6.61
C ILE A 167 -5.40 -0.15 -8.01
N SER A 168 -4.63 0.93 -8.19
CA SER A 168 -4.54 1.61 -9.48
C SER A 168 -3.95 0.74 -10.60
N ASN A 169 -2.95 -0.11 -10.32
CA ASN A 169 -2.44 -1.08 -11.29
C ASN A 169 -3.45 -2.19 -11.61
N ALA A 170 -4.23 -2.65 -10.62
CA ALA A 170 -5.33 -3.59 -10.88
C ALA A 170 -6.37 -2.95 -11.80
N LEU A 171 -6.78 -1.71 -11.54
CA LEU A 171 -7.72 -0.98 -12.40
C LEU A 171 -7.17 -0.81 -13.83
N TYR A 172 -5.88 -0.53 -13.98
CA TYR A 172 -5.22 -0.46 -15.29
C TYR A 172 -5.31 -1.78 -16.05
N GLU A 173 -4.98 -2.90 -15.42
CA GLU A 173 -5.07 -4.22 -16.08
C GLU A 173 -6.51 -4.59 -16.41
N LEU A 174 -7.46 -4.31 -15.51
CA LEU A 174 -8.87 -4.56 -15.76
C LEU A 174 -9.43 -3.69 -16.90
N ALA A 175 -8.92 -2.46 -17.06
CA ALA A 175 -9.28 -1.58 -18.16
C ALA A 175 -8.84 -2.13 -19.52
N LEU A 176 -7.68 -2.79 -19.56
CA LEU A 176 -7.13 -3.43 -20.76
C LEU A 176 -7.73 -4.82 -21.01
N ASN A 177 -8.28 -5.47 -19.98
CA ASN A 177 -8.79 -6.83 -20.03
C ASN A 177 -10.26 -6.90 -19.59
N GLN A 178 -11.17 -6.36 -20.42
CA GLN A 178 -12.60 -6.26 -20.10
C GLN A 178 -13.25 -7.60 -19.74
N LYS A 179 -12.83 -8.72 -20.35
CA LYS A 179 -13.33 -10.05 -19.99
C LYS A 179 -13.02 -10.43 -18.53
N ILE A 180 -11.82 -10.12 -18.06
CA ILE A 180 -11.42 -10.36 -16.67
C ILE A 180 -12.21 -9.42 -15.74
N GLN A 181 -12.42 -8.17 -16.16
CA GLN A 181 -13.24 -7.22 -15.42
C GLN A 181 -14.69 -7.67 -15.28
N ASP A 182 -15.28 -8.19 -16.34
CA ASP A 182 -16.66 -8.70 -16.36
C ASP A 182 -16.80 -9.95 -15.48
N GLN A 183 -15.87 -10.91 -15.59
CA GLN A 183 -15.84 -12.09 -14.71
C GLN A 183 -15.68 -11.73 -13.23
N LEU A 184 -14.81 -10.76 -12.90
CA LEU A 184 -14.68 -10.28 -11.53
C LEU A 184 -15.95 -9.59 -11.04
N ARG A 185 -16.62 -8.83 -11.91
CA ARG A 185 -17.89 -8.18 -11.57
C ARG A 185 -19.01 -9.19 -11.33
N GLU A 186 -19.05 -10.28 -12.10
CA GLU A 186 -19.99 -11.38 -11.87
C GLU A 186 -19.83 -11.96 -10.46
N GLU A 187 -18.61 -12.33 -10.05
CA GLU A 187 -18.33 -12.80 -8.68
C GLU A 187 -18.76 -11.76 -7.63
N ILE A 188 -18.48 -10.47 -7.86
CA ILE A 188 -18.89 -9.40 -6.95
C ILE A 188 -20.42 -9.36 -6.82
N ASN A 189 -21.15 -9.36 -7.94
CA ASN A 189 -22.61 -9.31 -7.94
C ASN A 189 -23.23 -10.52 -7.24
N GLU A 190 -22.71 -11.72 -7.49
CA GLU A 190 -23.15 -12.95 -6.82
C GLU A 190 -23.02 -12.85 -5.30
N VAL A 191 -21.90 -12.32 -4.80
CA VAL A 191 -21.70 -12.12 -3.36
C VAL A 191 -22.65 -11.06 -2.80
N TYR A 192 -22.89 -9.97 -3.52
CA TYR A 192 -23.87 -8.95 -3.11
C TYR A 192 -25.29 -9.53 -3.01
N VAL A 193 -25.73 -10.31 -4.00
CA VAL A 193 -27.03 -10.98 -3.98
C VAL A 193 -27.11 -11.96 -2.83
N LYS A 194 -26.10 -12.80 -2.65
CA LYS A 194 -26.06 -13.83 -1.60
C LYS A 194 -26.13 -13.28 -0.18
N TYR A 195 -25.62 -12.07 0.05
CA TYR A 195 -25.56 -11.44 1.37
C TYR A 195 -26.41 -10.18 1.48
N ASN A 196 -27.38 -9.96 0.58
CA ASN A 196 -28.29 -8.82 0.58
C ASN A 196 -27.55 -7.46 0.70
N GLY A 197 -26.40 -7.32 0.04
CA GLY A 197 -25.56 -6.12 0.07
C GLY A 197 -24.73 -5.91 1.35
N ASP A 198 -24.87 -6.77 2.36
CA ASP A 198 -24.09 -6.71 3.60
C ASP A 198 -22.70 -7.36 3.40
N LEU A 199 -21.75 -6.55 2.93
CA LEU A 199 -20.36 -6.97 2.79
C LEU A 199 -19.68 -7.00 4.15
N LYS A 200 -19.31 -8.20 4.60
CA LYS A 200 -18.48 -8.43 5.80
C LYS A 200 -17.08 -8.89 5.42
N TYR A 201 -16.15 -8.76 6.37
CA TYR A 201 -14.78 -9.27 6.25
C TYR A 201 -14.73 -10.71 5.73
N ASP A 202 -15.55 -11.60 6.30
CA ASP A 202 -15.59 -13.01 5.93
C ASP A 202 -16.16 -13.26 4.53
N ASN A 203 -16.98 -12.34 4.01
CA ASN A 203 -17.57 -12.46 2.67
C ASN A 203 -16.52 -12.09 1.61
N ILE A 204 -15.78 -10.99 1.81
CA ILE A 204 -14.67 -10.59 0.94
C ILE A 204 -13.56 -11.63 0.92
N LYS A 205 -13.31 -12.29 2.06
CA LYS A 205 -12.31 -13.37 2.16
C LYS A 205 -12.63 -14.57 1.25
N LYS A 206 -13.90 -14.79 0.90
CA LYS A 206 -14.37 -15.93 0.10
C LYS A 206 -14.44 -15.66 -1.40
N MET A 207 -14.15 -14.43 -1.84
CA MET A 207 -14.07 -14.08 -3.26
C MET A 207 -12.74 -14.59 -3.84
N ASP A 208 -12.78 -15.71 -4.55
CA ASP A 208 -11.62 -16.42 -5.09
C ASP A 208 -11.04 -15.68 -6.30
N TYR A 209 -11.89 -15.25 -7.24
CA TYR A 209 -11.44 -14.56 -8.44
C TYR A 209 -10.85 -13.18 -8.12
N LEU A 210 -11.45 -12.45 -7.18
CA LEU A 210 -10.86 -11.23 -6.62
C LEU A 210 -9.48 -11.48 -6.00
N ASP A 211 -9.28 -12.61 -5.32
CA ASP A 211 -7.97 -12.97 -4.76
C ASP A 211 -6.94 -13.23 -5.87
N LYS A 212 -7.33 -13.94 -6.92
CA LYS A 212 -6.49 -14.18 -8.11
C LYS A 212 -6.10 -12.88 -8.82
N VAL A 213 -7.05 -11.98 -9.06
CA VAL A 213 -6.80 -10.66 -9.67
C VAL A 213 -5.87 -9.82 -8.80
N PHE A 214 -6.10 -9.80 -7.48
CA PHE A 214 -5.25 -9.08 -6.53
C PHE A 214 -3.80 -9.63 -6.53
N LYS A 215 -3.65 -10.96 -6.49
CA LYS A 215 -2.33 -11.61 -6.51
C LYS A 215 -1.60 -11.43 -7.83
N GLU A 216 -2.30 -11.53 -8.96
CA GLU A 216 -1.72 -11.28 -10.29
C GLU A 216 -1.29 -9.83 -10.47
N THR A 217 -2.03 -8.90 -9.89
CA THR A 217 -1.60 -7.49 -9.81
C THR A 217 -0.30 -7.34 -9.04
N LEU A 218 -0.21 -7.94 -7.85
CA LEU A 218 1.02 -7.89 -7.04
C LEU A 218 2.20 -8.63 -7.67
N ARG A 219 1.95 -9.67 -8.48
CA ARG A 219 2.99 -10.34 -9.27
C ARG A 219 3.53 -9.40 -10.34
N LYS A 220 2.65 -8.83 -11.16
CA LYS A 220 3.07 -8.01 -12.31
C LYS A 220 3.61 -6.64 -11.87
N TYR A 221 3.12 -6.12 -10.74
CA TYR A 221 3.40 -4.79 -10.20
C TYR A 221 3.66 -4.78 -8.68
N PRO A 222 4.68 -5.48 -8.16
CA PRO A 222 5.00 -5.44 -6.72
C PRO A 222 5.48 -4.03 -6.33
N PRO A 223 4.81 -3.32 -5.38
CA PRO A 223 5.24 -1.99 -4.98
C PRO A 223 6.68 -1.97 -4.44
N GLY A 224 7.04 -2.98 -3.65
CA GLY A 224 8.42 -3.24 -3.22
C GLY A 224 9.14 -4.16 -4.21
N THR A 225 9.97 -3.58 -5.08
CA THR A 225 10.63 -4.32 -6.17
C THR A 225 11.84 -5.14 -5.73
N ILE A 226 12.45 -4.79 -4.60
CA ILE A 226 13.65 -5.44 -4.05
C ILE A 226 13.54 -5.52 -2.52
N LEU A 227 13.88 -6.67 -1.94
CA LEU A 227 14.09 -6.81 -0.49
C LEU A 227 15.58 -6.79 -0.18
N MET A 228 15.96 -6.13 0.91
CA MET A 228 17.35 -5.97 1.32
C MET A 228 17.62 -6.65 2.67
N ARG A 229 18.77 -7.32 2.79
CA ARG A 229 19.32 -7.86 4.04
C ARG A 229 20.80 -7.53 4.13
N GLU A 230 21.33 -7.56 5.34
CA GLU A 230 22.77 -7.46 5.60
C GLU A 230 23.17 -8.61 6.53
N SER A 231 24.22 -9.34 6.17
CA SER A 231 24.65 -10.49 6.96
C SER A 231 25.32 -10.04 8.25
N THR A 232 24.82 -10.48 9.40
CA THR A 232 25.39 -10.13 10.71
C THR A 232 26.59 -11.01 11.09
N SER A 233 26.75 -12.14 10.41
CA SER A 233 27.87 -13.09 10.53
C SER A 233 28.20 -13.68 9.16
N SER A 234 29.38 -14.31 9.03
CA SER A 234 29.69 -15.07 7.81
C SER A 234 28.92 -16.40 7.81
N TYR A 235 28.30 -16.75 6.70
CA TYR A 235 27.52 -17.98 6.55
C TYR A 235 27.81 -18.63 5.19
N THR A 236 27.99 -19.96 5.18
CA THR A 236 28.17 -20.72 3.93
C THR A 236 27.01 -21.69 3.78
N PHE A 237 26.28 -21.59 2.67
CA PHE A 237 25.27 -22.57 2.28
C PHE A 237 25.97 -23.85 1.80
N ASP A 238 25.40 -25.01 2.10
CA ASP A 238 25.97 -26.30 1.68
C ASP A 238 25.62 -26.64 0.23
N ALA A 239 24.44 -26.25 -0.25
CA ALA A 239 23.97 -26.49 -1.62
C ALA A 239 23.02 -25.38 -2.11
N PRO A 240 23.39 -24.58 -3.13
CA PRO A 240 24.73 -24.49 -3.72
C PRO A 240 25.74 -23.95 -2.71
N LYS A 241 27.03 -24.30 -2.88
CA LYS A 241 28.11 -23.84 -2.00
C LYS A 241 28.37 -22.34 -2.21
N VAL A 242 27.65 -21.51 -1.46
CA VAL A 242 27.70 -20.04 -1.54
C VAL A 242 28.11 -19.48 -0.18
N ASN A 243 29.17 -18.68 -0.16
CA ASN A 243 29.61 -17.97 1.03
C ASN A 243 29.07 -16.54 1.03
N ILE A 244 28.44 -16.13 2.13
CA ILE A 244 28.01 -14.77 2.41
C ILE A 244 28.85 -14.24 3.58
N PRO A 245 29.80 -13.31 3.34
CA PRO A 245 30.59 -12.70 4.40
C PRO A 245 29.76 -11.83 5.34
N LYS A 246 30.23 -11.65 6.59
CA LYS A 246 29.70 -10.63 7.50
C LYS A 246 29.73 -9.24 6.84
N GLY A 247 28.64 -8.48 6.98
CA GLY A 247 28.45 -7.15 6.39
C GLY A 247 28.02 -7.16 4.92
N GLN A 248 27.99 -8.33 4.26
CA GLN A 248 27.54 -8.44 2.88
C GLN A 248 26.05 -8.08 2.78
N LYS A 249 25.72 -7.14 1.89
CA LYS A 249 24.34 -6.83 1.52
C LYS A 249 23.82 -7.87 0.52
N VAL A 250 22.61 -8.34 0.77
CA VAL A 250 21.88 -9.29 -0.06
C VAL A 250 20.62 -8.62 -0.57
N PHE A 251 20.45 -8.63 -1.88
CA PHE A 251 19.28 -8.08 -2.56
C PHE A 251 18.47 -9.23 -3.16
N ILE A 252 17.19 -9.30 -2.81
CA ILE A 252 16.25 -10.29 -3.33
C ILE A 252 15.40 -9.56 -4.38
N PRO A 253 15.57 -9.86 -5.68
CA PRO A 253 14.96 -9.09 -6.75
C PRO A 253 13.51 -9.53 -7.00
N VAL A 254 12.60 -9.12 -6.11
CA VAL A 254 11.16 -9.50 -6.16
C VAL A 254 10.56 -9.27 -7.54
N TYR A 255 10.77 -8.09 -8.12
CA TYR A 255 10.23 -7.75 -9.44
C TYR A 255 10.75 -8.68 -10.55
N ALA A 256 12.02 -9.09 -10.49
CA ALA A 256 12.61 -10.00 -11.46
C ALA A 256 12.07 -11.42 -11.28
N ILE A 257 12.01 -11.93 -10.04
CA ILE A 257 11.45 -13.25 -9.73
C ILE A 257 9.99 -13.34 -10.22
N HIS A 258 9.20 -12.29 -9.97
CA HIS A 258 7.78 -12.27 -10.34
C HIS A 258 7.54 -12.15 -11.86
N ARG A 259 8.57 -11.81 -12.63
CA ARG A 259 8.53 -11.71 -14.09
C ARG A 259 9.44 -12.71 -14.80
N ASP A 260 10.00 -13.66 -14.07
CA ASP A 260 10.83 -14.72 -14.63
C ASP A 260 9.96 -15.64 -15.51
N PRO A 261 10.21 -15.78 -16.83
CA PRO A 261 9.41 -16.62 -17.71
C PRO A 261 9.50 -18.13 -17.37
N ASP A 262 10.55 -18.57 -16.68
CA ASP A 262 10.70 -19.97 -16.24
C ASP A 262 9.76 -20.28 -15.06
N ILE A 263 9.40 -19.26 -14.28
CA ILE A 263 8.46 -19.35 -13.15
C ILE A 263 7.04 -18.98 -13.59
N TYR A 264 6.92 -17.97 -14.46
CA TYR A 264 5.68 -17.36 -14.92
C TYR A 264 5.67 -17.27 -16.46
N PRO A 265 5.27 -18.33 -17.18
CA PRO A 265 5.28 -18.35 -18.64
C PRO A 265 4.47 -17.20 -19.24
N LYS A 266 5.01 -16.46 -20.21
CA LYS A 266 4.43 -15.19 -20.73
C LYS A 266 4.21 -14.14 -19.61
N PRO A 267 5.27 -13.72 -18.90
CA PRO A 267 5.17 -12.97 -17.65
C PRO A 267 4.52 -11.59 -17.79
N ASP A 268 4.47 -11.01 -18.99
CA ASP A 268 3.82 -9.73 -19.25
C ASP A 268 2.31 -9.84 -19.52
N VAL A 269 1.78 -11.05 -19.74
CA VAL A 269 0.33 -11.28 -19.84
C VAL A 269 -0.27 -11.29 -18.44
N PHE A 270 -1.30 -10.47 -18.22
CA PHE A 270 -2.07 -10.45 -16.99
C PHE A 270 -3.05 -11.63 -16.98
N ASP A 271 -2.75 -12.64 -16.15
CA ASP A 271 -3.50 -13.90 -16.10
C ASP A 271 -3.79 -14.31 -14.66
N PRO A 272 -5.00 -14.01 -14.15
CA PRO A 272 -5.43 -14.42 -12.80
C PRO A 272 -5.36 -15.93 -12.56
N GLU A 273 -5.49 -16.77 -13.60
CA GLU A 273 -5.52 -18.23 -13.48
C GLU A 273 -4.15 -18.81 -13.03
N ARG A 274 -3.07 -18.01 -13.08
CA ARG A 274 -1.77 -18.34 -12.46
C ARG A 274 -1.86 -18.58 -10.95
N PHE A 275 -2.93 -18.10 -10.32
CA PHE A 275 -3.20 -18.25 -8.90
C PHE A 275 -4.29 -19.28 -8.59
N ASN A 276 -4.63 -20.14 -9.55
CA ASN A 276 -5.31 -21.40 -9.26
C ASN A 276 -4.49 -22.26 -8.29
N GLU A 277 -5.20 -22.95 -7.40
CA GLU A 277 -4.59 -23.71 -6.32
C GLU A 277 -3.56 -24.74 -6.83
N GLU A 278 -3.91 -25.52 -7.85
CA GLU A 278 -3.01 -26.53 -8.44
C GLU A 278 -1.72 -25.93 -9.03
N VAL A 279 -1.82 -24.73 -9.63
CA VAL A 279 -0.67 -24.03 -10.22
C VAL A 279 0.23 -23.48 -9.11
N VAL A 280 -0.37 -22.93 -8.05
CA VAL A 280 0.36 -22.41 -6.90
C VAL A 280 1.08 -23.53 -6.16
N GLN A 281 0.44 -24.68 -5.95
CA GLN A 281 1.04 -25.82 -5.25
C GLN A 281 2.29 -26.37 -5.96
N LYS A 282 2.36 -26.28 -7.29
CA LYS A 282 3.53 -26.71 -8.08
C LYS A 282 4.65 -25.66 -8.12
N ARG A 283 4.37 -24.42 -7.74
CA ARG A 283 5.34 -23.31 -7.76
C ARG A 283 6.17 -23.32 -6.47
N HIS A 284 7.44 -22.98 -6.57
CA HIS A 284 8.29 -22.80 -5.39
C HIS A 284 7.66 -21.78 -4.42
N PRO A 285 7.59 -22.05 -3.10
CA PRO A 285 6.91 -21.17 -2.14
C PRO A 285 7.44 -19.72 -2.12
N LEU A 286 8.74 -19.54 -2.39
CA LEU A 286 9.38 -18.22 -2.44
C LEU A 286 9.36 -17.54 -3.81
N ALA A 287 8.64 -18.10 -4.79
CA ALA A 287 8.48 -17.48 -6.11
C ALA A 287 7.49 -16.31 -6.08
N PHE A 288 6.53 -16.30 -5.14
CA PHE A 288 5.56 -15.23 -4.97
C PHE A 288 5.65 -14.60 -3.58
N ILE A 289 6.50 -13.58 -3.47
CA ILE A 289 6.84 -12.89 -2.21
C ILE A 289 6.53 -11.38 -2.20
N PRO A 290 5.32 -10.93 -2.61
CA PRO A 290 5.00 -9.49 -2.68
C PRO A 290 4.99 -8.79 -1.31
N PHE A 291 4.84 -9.56 -0.23
CA PHE A 291 4.89 -9.08 1.16
C PHE A 291 6.17 -9.51 1.88
N GLY A 292 7.15 -10.06 1.15
CA GLY A 292 8.32 -10.72 1.73
C GLY A 292 7.95 -11.99 2.52
N ASP A 293 8.96 -12.58 3.15
CA ASP A 293 8.82 -13.79 3.96
C ASP A 293 9.69 -13.73 5.23
N GLY A 294 9.37 -14.57 6.21
CA GLY A 294 10.05 -14.65 7.51
C GLY A 294 9.73 -13.49 8.47
N PRO A 295 10.52 -13.31 9.55
CA PRO A 295 10.23 -12.34 10.63
C PRO A 295 10.25 -10.86 10.23
N ARG A 296 10.73 -10.57 9.01
CA ARG A 296 10.77 -9.21 8.42
C ARG A 296 9.84 -9.11 7.21
N ASN A 297 8.81 -9.97 7.15
CA ASN A 297 7.71 -9.81 6.20
C ASN A 297 6.86 -8.58 6.56
N CYS A 298 5.95 -8.21 5.66
CA CYS A 298 5.09 -7.06 5.83
C CYS A 298 4.09 -7.29 6.98
N ILE A 299 4.26 -6.57 8.08
CA ILE A 299 3.32 -6.58 9.22
C ILE A 299 1.91 -6.10 8.81
N GLY A 300 1.82 -5.25 7.78
CA GLY A 300 0.57 -4.71 7.25
C GLY A 300 -0.12 -5.57 6.20
N ALA A 301 0.37 -6.78 5.88
CA ALA A 301 -0.11 -7.57 4.75
C ALA A 301 -1.63 -7.79 4.78
N ARG A 302 -2.18 -8.22 5.92
CA ARG A 302 -3.63 -8.44 6.07
C ARG A 302 -4.40 -7.14 5.84
N PHE A 303 -3.97 -6.03 6.46
CA PHE A 303 -4.63 -4.74 6.28
C PHE A 303 -4.62 -4.28 4.81
N ALA A 304 -3.45 -4.35 4.15
CA ALA A 304 -3.28 -4.00 2.73
C ALA A 304 -4.17 -4.83 1.80
N VAL A 305 -4.26 -6.15 2.02
CA VAL A 305 -5.12 -7.06 1.24
C VAL A 305 -6.58 -6.60 1.30
N TYR A 306 -7.13 -6.40 2.50
CA TYR A 306 -8.56 -6.15 2.63
C TYR A 306 -8.97 -4.72 2.26
N GLN A 307 -8.15 -3.70 2.53
CA GLN A 307 -8.45 -2.35 2.04
C GLN A 307 -8.42 -2.29 0.50
N SER A 308 -7.46 -2.98 -0.13
CA SER A 308 -7.32 -2.96 -1.59
C SER A 308 -8.47 -3.71 -2.25
N LYS A 309 -8.80 -4.90 -1.73
CA LYS A 309 -9.93 -5.70 -2.21
C LYS A 309 -11.26 -4.97 -2.05
N LEU A 310 -11.51 -4.34 -0.89
CA LEU A 310 -12.78 -3.63 -0.69
C LEU A 310 -12.90 -2.41 -1.61
N GLY A 311 -11.80 -1.65 -1.79
CA GLY A 311 -11.74 -0.59 -2.79
C GLY A 311 -12.08 -1.08 -4.21
N LEU A 312 -11.46 -2.18 -4.65
CA LEU A 312 -11.75 -2.79 -5.96
C LEU A 312 -13.21 -3.24 -6.09
N VAL A 313 -13.74 -3.92 -5.07
CA VAL A 313 -15.14 -4.39 -5.06
C VAL A 313 -16.12 -3.23 -5.20
N LYS A 314 -15.94 -2.16 -4.41
CA LYS A 314 -16.81 -0.99 -4.45
C LYS A 314 -16.70 -0.24 -5.78
N ILE A 315 -15.49 -0.10 -6.33
CA ILE A 315 -15.29 0.50 -7.65
C ILE A 315 -16.01 -0.33 -8.74
N LEU A 316 -15.73 -1.63 -8.83
CA LEU A 316 -16.18 -2.46 -9.95
C LEU A 316 -17.67 -2.80 -9.91
N ARG A 317 -18.29 -2.72 -8.72
CA ARG A 317 -19.75 -2.89 -8.56
C ARG A 317 -20.55 -1.74 -9.18
N HIS A 318 -20.01 -0.53 -9.15
CA HIS A 318 -20.70 0.71 -9.55
C HIS A 318 -20.18 1.29 -10.87
N TYR A 319 -18.97 0.89 -11.30
CA TYR A 319 -18.33 1.44 -12.48
C TYR A 319 -17.70 0.35 -13.36
N ARG A 320 -17.69 0.64 -14.66
CA ARG A 320 -16.80 0.02 -15.64
C ARG A 320 -15.60 0.93 -15.86
N ILE A 321 -14.42 0.33 -15.87
CA ILE A 321 -13.15 1.04 -16.07
C ILE A 321 -12.65 0.73 -17.47
N GLU A 322 -12.33 1.77 -18.23
CA GLU A 322 -11.91 1.64 -19.63
C GLU A 322 -10.59 2.39 -19.85
N ALA A 323 -9.80 1.90 -20.81
CA ALA A 323 -8.68 2.67 -21.31
C ALA A 323 -9.17 3.88 -22.11
N CYS A 324 -8.35 4.93 -22.17
CA CYS A 324 -8.61 6.15 -22.92
C CYS A 324 -7.32 6.58 -23.64
N GLU A 325 -7.40 7.68 -24.40
CA GLU A 325 -6.26 8.22 -25.15
C GLU A 325 -5.05 8.57 -24.27
N LYS A 326 -5.28 8.87 -22.97
CA LYS A 326 -4.22 9.18 -21.99
C LYS A 326 -3.69 7.95 -21.25
N THR A 327 -4.26 6.77 -21.47
CA THR A 327 -3.83 5.54 -20.80
C THR A 327 -2.44 5.13 -21.31
N PRO A 328 -1.43 4.94 -20.42
CA PRO A 328 -0.08 4.65 -20.85
C PRO A 328 0.04 3.21 -21.37
N ILE A 329 -0.01 3.05 -22.69
CA ILE A 329 0.18 1.77 -23.37
C ILE A 329 1.36 1.94 -24.35
N PRO A 330 2.53 1.32 -24.11
CA PRO A 330 2.83 0.38 -23.02
C PRO A 330 3.00 1.06 -21.65
N TYR A 331 2.84 0.26 -20.58
CA TYR A 331 3.17 0.69 -19.22
C TYR A 331 4.67 0.95 -19.09
N VAL A 332 5.05 2.15 -18.66
CA VAL A 332 6.46 2.53 -18.45
C VAL A 332 6.69 2.86 -16.98
N ASN A 333 7.59 2.13 -16.33
CA ASN A 333 7.99 2.40 -14.95
C ASN A 333 8.68 3.77 -14.84
N ASP A 334 8.41 4.53 -13.78
CA ASP A 334 9.16 5.73 -13.43
C ASP A 334 10.48 5.35 -12.72
N PRO A 335 11.66 5.57 -13.33
CA PRO A 335 12.94 5.23 -12.71
C PRO A 335 13.28 6.10 -11.48
N LYS A 336 12.53 7.18 -11.23
CA LYS A 336 12.71 8.08 -10.08
C LYS A 336 11.80 7.75 -8.90
N ALA A 337 10.81 6.88 -9.10
CA ALA A 337 9.84 6.55 -8.05
C ALA A 337 10.48 5.66 -6.97
N PHE A 338 10.13 5.93 -5.71
CA PHE A 338 10.64 5.15 -4.58
C PHE A 338 10.04 3.73 -4.52
N ILE A 339 8.77 3.61 -4.87
CA ILE A 339 8.09 2.34 -5.12
C ILE A 339 7.77 2.20 -6.60
N LEU A 340 7.43 1.00 -7.06
CA LEU A 340 7.02 0.78 -8.44
C LEU A 340 5.82 1.66 -8.79
N ALA A 341 5.99 2.59 -9.72
CA ALA A 341 4.94 3.47 -10.20
C ALA A 341 5.11 3.73 -11.71
N PRO A 342 4.03 3.99 -12.44
CA PRO A 342 4.11 4.35 -13.84
C PRO A 342 4.53 5.81 -14.00
N LYS A 343 5.35 6.06 -15.02
CA LYS A 343 5.73 7.41 -15.44
C LYS A 343 4.50 8.15 -15.95
N GLY A 344 4.16 9.27 -15.32
CA GLY A 344 3.02 10.11 -15.73
C GLY A 344 1.66 9.67 -15.16
N GLY A 345 1.62 8.69 -14.24
CA GLY A 345 0.38 8.23 -13.62
C GLY A 345 -0.44 7.27 -14.50
N LEU A 346 -1.63 6.90 -14.02
CA LEU A 346 -2.58 6.00 -14.69
C LEU A 346 -3.89 6.72 -14.96
N HIS A 347 -4.04 7.25 -16.17
CA HIS A 347 -5.28 7.90 -16.60
C HIS A 347 -6.23 6.88 -17.23
N LEU A 348 -7.40 6.67 -16.61
CA LEU A 348 -8.43 5.74 -17.07
C LEU A 348 -9.79 6.45 -17.13
N LYS A 349 -10.71 5.90 -17.94
CA LYS A 349 -12.09 6.37 -18.03
C LYS A 349 -12.96 5.57 -17.06
N ILE A 350 -13.82 6.28 -16.33
CA ILE A 350 -14.78 5.70 -15.40
C ILE A 350 -16.17 5.85 -16.02
N VAL A 351 -16.85 4.73 -16.25
CA VAL A 351 -18.18 4.68 -16.86
C VAL A 351 -19.18 4.16 -15.81
N LYS A 352 -20.24 4.92 -15.54
CA LYS A 352 -21.33 4.47 -14.64
C LYS A 352 -21.98 3.22 -15.26
N ILE A 353 -22.24 2.22 -14.43
CA ILE A 353 -23.07 1.07 -14.82
C ILE A 353 -24.36 1.11 -14.02
N ASP A 354 -25.48 0.80 -14.68
CA ASP A 354 -26.77 0.73 -14.00
C ASP A 354 -26.72 -0.41 -12.98
N SER A 355 -26.72 -0.05 -11.70
CA SER A 355 -26.84 -1.00 -10.60
C SER A 355 -28.28 -1.50 -10.50
N GLN A 356 -28.75 -2.21 -11.52
CA GLN A 356 -30.02 -2.95 -11.51
C GLN A 356 -29.83 -4.36 -12.05
N SER A 357 -29.31 -5.24 -11.20
CA SER A 357 -29.76 -6.63 -10.94
C SER A 357 -28.91 -7.22 -9.83
#